data_AF-A0A3D1PFV9-F1
#
_entry.id   AF-A0A3D1PFV9-F1
#
_cell.length_a   1.000
_cell.length_b   1.000
_cell.length_c   1.000
_cell.angle_alpha   90.00
_cell.angle_beta   90.00
_cell.angle_gamma   90.00
#
_symmetry.space_group_name_H-M   'P 1'
#
loop_
_entity.id
_entity.type
_entity.pdbx_description
1 polymer ?
#
loop_
_entity_poly.entity_id
_entity_poly.type
_entity_poly.pdbx_seq_one_letter_code
_entity_poly.pdbx_strand_id
1 'polypeptide(L)'
;MFSNDSETLPQSNKRRSHRSPAILDPFLIQEIEGNNELQQRLEELELEQLKDIIAEYGIDSSRRAMTWKKPERLVEMIVKTVNARARKGDAFR
;
A
#
# COMPACT_ATOMS: atom_id res chain seq x y z
N MET A 1 -26.00 35.03 -0.19
CA MET A 1 -24.90 35.15 -1.15
C MET A 1 -23.71 34.42 -0.54
N PHE A 2 -23.34 33.26 -1.13
CA PHE A 2 -22.08 32.47 -1.05
C PHE A 2 -21.58 32.07 0.37
N SER A 3 -21.83 30.87 0.89
CA SER A 3 -21.27 29.51 0.56
C SER A 3 -19.92 29.20 1.24
N ASN A 4 -20.01 28.36 2.29
CA ASN A 4 -19.12 27.24 2.68
C ASN A 4 -17.59 27.35 2.45
N ASP A 5 -16.84 27.62 3.53
CA ASP A 5 -15.41 27.30 3.63
C ASP A 5 -15.26 25.95 4.36
N SER A 6 -15.37 24.86 3.60
CA SER A 6 -14.84 23.54 3.96
C SER A 6 -13.50 23.35 3.26
N GLU A 7 -12.62 22.57 3.89
CA GLU A 7 -11.47 21.88 3.30
C GLU A 7 -10.17 22.67 3.11
N THR A 8 -9.24 22.43 4.04
CA THR A 8 -7.81 22.35 3.71
C THR A 8 -7.20 21.12 4.38
N LEU A 9 -7.34 19.96 3.73
CA LEU A 9 -6.43 18.85 3.93
C LEU A 9 -5.31 18.98 2.88
N PRO A 10 -4.02 18.99 3.27
CA PRO A 10 -2.94 19.11 2.30
C PRO A 10 -2.78 17.81 1.50
N GLN A 11 -3.26 17.83 0.25
CA GLN A 11 -2.95 16.84 -0.78
C GLN A 11 -1.46 16.90 -1.15
N SER A 12 -0.65 15.99 -0.59
CA SER A 12 0.75 15.82 -1.00
C SER A 12 0.89 14.89 -2.21
N ASN A 13 0.74 15.50 -3.40
CA ASN A 13 1.54 15.37 -4.62
C ASN A 13 2.11 13.98 -5.08
N LYS A 14 1.45 13.41 -6.10
CA LYS A 14 1.91 12.63 -7.29
C LYS A 14 3.36 12.08 -7.34
N ARG A 15 3.45 10.78 -7.66
CA ARG A 15 4.30 10.29 -8.77
C ARG A 15 3.57 9.24 -9.61
N ARG A 16 3.38 9.56 -10.90
CA ARG A 16 2.92 8.66 -11.95
C ARG A 16 3.97 7.57 -12.18
N SER A 17 3.61 6.31 -11.98
CA SER A 17 4.31 5.15 -12.55
C SER A 17 3.36 4.49 -13.56
N HIS A 18 3.92 4.13 -14.72
CA HIS A 18 3.21 3.76 -15.94
C HIS A 18 3.04 2.23 -16.06
N ARG A 19 2.87 1.54 -14.94
CA ARG A 19 2.51 0.12 -14.90
C ARG A 19 1.12 0.01 -14.29
N SER A 20 0.40 -1.05 -14.69
CA SER A 20 -1.03 -1.23 -14.42
C SER A 20 -1.36 -0.81 -12.98
N PRO A 21 -2.37 0.04 -12.75
CA PRO A 21 -2.68 0.52 -11.42
C PRO A 21 -2.85 -0.69 -10.51
N ALA A 22 -1.96 -0.81 -9.53
CA ALA A 22 -2.19 -1.72 -8.42
C ALA A 22 -3.60 -1.41 -7.90
N ILE A 23 -4.48 -2.43 -7.91
CA ILE A 23 -5.90 -2.28 -7.56
C ILE A 23 -6.03 -1.69 -6.14
N LEU A 24 -4.98 -1.87 -5.33
CA LEU A 24 -4.90 -1.47 -3.94
C LEU A 24 -3.60 -0.70 -3.67
N ASP A 25 -3.70 0.45 -2.99
CA ASP A 25 -2.54 1.12 -2.39
C ASP A 25 -2.41 0.69 -0.93
N PRO A 26 -1.42 -0.17 -0.59
CA PRO A 26 -1.31 -0.68 0.76
C PRO A 26 -0.87 0.39 1.77
N PHE A 27 -0.18 1.44 1.35
CA PHE A 27 0.25 2.52 2.25
C PHE A 27 -0.92 3.41 2.63
N LEU A 28 -1.76 3.75 1.66
CA LEU A 28 -2.94 4.60 1.89
C LEU A 28 -3.94 3.91 2.82
N ILE A 29 -4.22 2.61 2.59
CA ILE A 29 -5.14 1.85 3.44
C ILE A 29 -4.59 1.69 4.87
N GLN A 30 -3.29 1.46 5.01
CA GLN A 30 -2.67 1.39 6.33
C GLN A 30 -2.78 2.72 7.09
N GLU A 31 -2.71 3.85 6.40
CA GLU A 31 -2.81 5.19 6.99
C GLU A 31 -4.26 5.54 7.36
N ILE A 32 -5.23 5.19 6.50
CA ILE A 32 -6.65 5.54 6.67
C ILE A 32 -7.39 4.54 7.57
N GLU A 33 -7.28 3.25 7.27
CA GLU A 33 -8.05 2.17 7.92
C GLU A 33 -7.21 1.37 8.93
N GLY A 34 -5.90 1.30 8.73
CA GLY A 34 -4.97 0.63 9.63
C GLY A 34 -4.48 -0.73 9.15
N ASN A 35 -3.71 -1.40 10.01
CA ASN A 35 -3.00 -2.63 9.67
C ASN A 35 -3.94 -3.84 9.47
N ASN A 36 -5.00 -3.93 10.27
CA ASN A 36 -5.97 -5.03 10.20
C ASN A 36 -6.76 -5.00 8.88
N GLU A 37 -7.25 -3.83 8.49
CA GLU A 37 -8.02 -3.69 7.25
C GLU A 37 -7.15 -3.93 6.01
N LEU A 38 -5.92 -3.43 6.03
CA LEU A 38 -4.93 -3.75 5.00
C LEU A 38 -4.75 -5.26 4.85
N GLN A 39 -4.61 -5.99 5.96
CA GLN A 39 -4.44 -7.44 5.92
C GLN A 39 -5.68 -8.12 5.30
N GLN A 40 -6.89 -7.79 5.77
CA GLN A 40 -8.13 -8.36 5.23
C GLN A 40 -8.24 -8.13 3.72
N ARG A 41 -8.02 -6.90 3.26
CA ARG A 41 -8.05 -6.56 1.83
C ARG A 41 -7.03 -7.35 1.02
N LEU A 42 -5.84 -7.59 1.58
CA LEU A 42 -4.81 -8.38 0.91
C LEU A 42 -5.13 -9.89 0.92
N GLU A 43 -5.82 -10.40 1.94
CA GLU A 43 -6.30 -11.78 1.99
C GLU A 43 -7.42 -12.05 0.99
N GLU A 44 -8.23 -11.03 0.65
CA GLU A 44 -9.25 -11.10 -0.40
C GLU A 44 -8.65 -11.07 -1.83
N LEU A 45 -7.38 -10.71 -1.99
CA LEU A 45 -6.71 -10.61 -3.29
C LEU A 45 -6.05 -11.92 -3.72
N GLU A 46 -5.94 -12.08 -5.04
CA GLU A 46 -5.24 -13.22 -5.61
C GLU A 46 -3.71 -13.06 -5.57
N LEU A 47 -3.02 -14.19 -5.62
CA LEU A 47 -1.56 -14.27 -5.55
C LEU A 47 -0.87 -13.42 -6.64
N GLU A 48 -1.46 -13.36 -7.84
CA GLU A 48 -1.00 -12.50 -8.94
C GLU A 48 -1.16 -11.01 -8.61
N GLN A 49 -2.30 -10.61 -8.04
CA GLN A 49 -2.55 -9.22 -7.63
C GLN A 49 -1.62 -8.79 -6.50
N LEU A 50 -1.35 -9.67 -5.53
CA LEU A 50 -0.37 -9.43 -4.48
C LEU A 50 1.03 -9.20 -5.06
N LYS A 51 1.42 -9.98 -6.09
CA LYS A 51 2.71 -9.81 -6.79
C LYS A 51 2.77 -8.50 -7.58
N ASP A 52 1.69 -8.09 -8.21
CA ASP A 52 1.59 -6.82 -8.92
C ASP A 52 1.76 -5.63 -7.96
N ILE A 53 1.09 -5.65 -6.81
CA ILE A 53 1.26 -4.63 -5.76
C ILE A 53 2.73 -4.56 -5.32
N ILE A 54 3.35 -5.71 -5.07
CA ILE A 54 4.75 -5.76 -4.63
C ILE A 54 5.70 -5.19 -5.69
N ALA A 55 5.44 -5.49 -6.97
CA ALA A 55 6.25 -5.03 -8.09
C ALA A 55 6.08 -3.53 -8.35
N GLU A 56 4.87 -3.00 -8.24
CA GLU A 56 4.57 -1.57 -8.45
C GLU A 56 5.15 -0.71 -7.34
N TYR A 57 4.91 -1.07 -6.08
CA TYR A 57 5.37 -0.29 -4.93
C TYR A 57 6.82 -0.54 -4.53
N GLY A 58 7.49 -1.50 -5.18
CA GLY A 58 8.85 -1.91 -4.84
C GLY A 58 8.97 -2.39 -3.39
N ILE A 59 7.93 -3.06 -2.88
CA ILE A 59 7.87 -3.62 -1.52
C ILE A 59 8.97 -4.68 -1.33
N ASP A 60 9.29 -5.41 -2.39
CA ASP A 60 10.29 -6.45 -2.37
C ASP A 60 11.46 -6.11 -3.30
N SER A 61 12.52 -5.57 -2.70
CA SER A 61 13.78 -5.32 -3.40
C SER A 61 14.52 -6.61 -3.78
N SER A 62 14.15 -7.76 -3.18
CA SER A 62 14.86 -9.04 -3.33
C SER A 62 14.18 -10.02 -4.30
N ARG A 63 13.06 -9.66 -4.93
CA ARG A 63 12.21 -10.51 -5.81
C ARG A 63 11.78 -11.87 -5.19
N ARG A 64 11.89 -12.04 -3.87
CA ARG A 64 11.43 -13.21 -3.13
C ARG A 64 9.91 -13.39 -3.23
N ALA A 65 9.17 -12.28 -3.35
CA ALA A 65 7.73 -12.26 -3.59
C ALA A 65 7.32 -13.11 -4.80
N MET A 66 8.09 -13.01 -5.90
CA MET A 66 7.80 -13.74 -7.12
C MET A 66 7.95 -15.25 -6.96
N THR A 67 8.86 -15.69 -6.07
CA THR A 67 9.12 -17.10 -5.79
C THR A 67 8.11 -17.72 -4.84
N TRP A 68 7.35 -16.91 -4.10
CA TRP A 68 6.39 -17.43 -3.12
C TRP A 68 5.11 -17.92 -3.78
N LYS A 69 4.67 -19.10 -3.32
CA LYS A 69 3.41 -19.76 -3.70
C LYS A 69 2.32 -19.66 -2.63
N LYS A 70 2.65 -19.09 -1.46
CA LYS A 70 1.70 -18.92 -0.36
C LYS A 70 1.20 -17.47 -0.34
N PRO A 71 -0.11 -17.23 -0.48
CA PRO A 71 -0.68 -15.88 -0.44
C PRO A 71 -0.49 -15.24 0.94
N GLU A 72 -0.74 -15.97 2.02
CA GLU A 72 -0.56 -15.51 3.41
C GLU A 72 0.82 -14.87 3.64
N ARG A 73 1.88 -15.51 3.11
CA ARG A 73 3.25 -15.03 3.27
C ARG A 73 3.50 -13.72 2.51
N LEU A 74 2.84 -13.53 1.36
CA LEU A 74 2.89 -12.28 0.60
C LEU A 74 2.16 -11.16 1.37
N VAL A 75 0.98 -11.47 1.92
CA VAL A 75 0.22 -10.55 2.77
C VAL A 75 1.07 -10.08 3.95
N GLU A 76 1.59 -11.00 4.76
CA GLU A 76 2.41 -10.68 5.93
C GLU A 76 3.60 -9.79 5.57
N MET A 77 4.25 -10.05 4.42
CA MET A 77 5.41 -9.27 3.99
C MET A 77 5.03 -7.86 3.52
N ILE A 78 3.92 -7.72 2.78
CA ILE A 78 3.38 -6.42 2.39
C ILE A 78 3.09 -5.61 3.65
N VAL A 79 2.30 -6.17 4.57
CA VAL A 79 1.93 -5.55 5.85
C VAL A 79 3.17 -5.15 6.66
N LYS A 80 4.16 -6.03 6.78
CA LYS A 80 5.41 -5.77 7.51
C LYS A 80 6.22 -4.64 6.89
N THR A 81 6.34 -4.62 5.56
CA THR A 81 7.12 -3.60 4.84
C THR A 81 6.44 -2.25 4.90
N VAL A 82 5.12 -2.25 4.73
CA VAL A 82 4.26 -1.06 4.80
C VAL A 82 4.33 -0.46 6.19
N ASN A 83 4.19 -1.27 7.25
CA ASN A 83 4.37 -0.82 8.63
C ASN A 83 5.79 -0.29 8.92
N ALA A 84 6.83 -0.99 8.46
CA ALA A 84 8.21 -0.53 8.60
C ALA A 84 8.46 0.81 7.88
N ARG A 85 7.83 1.02 6.72
CA ARG A 85 7.95 2.25 5.94
C ARG A 85 7.09 3.37 6.50
N ALA A 86 5.92 3.08 7.05
CA ALA A 86 5.09 4.05 7.76
C ALA A 86 5.81 4.57 9.01
N ARG A 87 6.38 3.69 9.85
CA ARG A 87 7.22 4.10 11.00
C ARG A 87 8.41 4.96 10.58
N LYS A 88 9.01 4.66 9.43
CA LYS A 88 10.13 5.43 8.90
C LYS A 88 9.67 6.77 8.31
N GLY A 89 8.54 6.81 7.61
CA GLY A 89 7.97 8.01 6.99
C GLY A 89 7.37 8.99 8.00
N ASP A 90 6.80 8.48 9.09
CA ASP A 90 6.34 9.27 10.24
C ASP A 90 7.52 10.02 10.90
N ALA A 91 8.70 9.39 10.96
CA ALA A 91 9.92 10.02 11.47
C ALA A 91 10.50 11.13 10.57
N PHE A 92 9.97 11.33 9.36
CA PHE A 92 10.37 12.41 8.44
C PHE A 92 9.28 13.46 8.22
N ARG A 93 8.17 13.42 8.97
CA ARG A 93 7.08 14.39 8.88
C ARG A 93 7.14 15.43 9.98
#